data_AF-A0A9D0C6V6-F1
#
_entry.id   AF-A0A9D0C6V6-F1
#
_cell.length_a   1.000
_cell.length_b   1.000
_cell.length_c   1.000
_cell.angle_alpha   90.00
_cell.angle_beta   90.00
_cell.angle_gamma   90.00
#
_symmetry.space_group_name_H-M   'P 1'
#
loop_
_entity.id
_entity.type
_entity.pdbx_description
1 polymer ?
#
loop_
_entity_poly.entity_id
_entity_poly.type
_entity_poly.pdbx_seq_one_letter_code
_entity_poly.pdbx_strand_id
1 'polypeptide(L)'
;MVHTCVTPAGRFRVGVHKPSYEVINLRHRDRVGRLGILADGSPVDNQVNFPASDVREEQASWIYEIANAFAFRGTTYIDSAWARARARDPASIRIGPRPECSLLRVLGRHLEPEKARQVLAELPRPLLYDLAANSTDPEELV
;
A
#
# COMPACT_ATOMS: atom_id res chain seq x y z
N MET A 1 -11.44 25.20 4.02
CA MET A 1 -10.98 24.31 5.11
C MET A 1 -10.25 23.12 4.47
N VAL A 2 -9.06 22.74 4.94
CA VAL A 2 -8.28 21.65 4.31
C VAL A 2 -8.91 20.30 4.65
N HIS A 3 -9.22 19.49 3.63
CA HIS A 3 -9.68 18.12 3.81
C HIS A 3 -8.46 17.21 4.05
N THR A 4 -8.25 16.79 5.29
CA THR A 4 -7.08 16.02 5.74
C THR A 4 -7.44 15.13 6.93
N CYS A 5 -6.74 14.01 7.15
CA CYS A 5 -6.98 13.14 8.31
C CYS A 5 -6.42 13.70 9.62
N VAL A 6 -5.72 14.84 9.64
CA VAL A 6 -5.14 15.42 10.85
C VAL A 6 -5.87 16.71 11.21
N THR A 7 -6.44 16.78 12.41
CA THR A 7 -7.07 17.99 12.95
C THR A 7 -6.02 19.04 13.32
N PRO A 8 -6.39 20.34 13.47
CA PRO A 8 -5.45 21.36 13.95
C PRO A 8 -4.79 21.06 15.31
N ALA A 9 -5.43 20.21 16.12
CA ALA A 9 -4.88 19.73 17.40
C ALA A 9 -3.96 18.50 17.25
N GLY A 10 -3.57 18.11 16.03
CA GLY A 10 -2.71 16.96 15.77
C GLY A 10 -3.39 15.60 15.96
N ARG A 11 -4.73 15.55 16.03
CA ARG A 11 -5.48 14.29 16.19
C ARG A 11 -5.85 13.70 14.85
N PHE A 12 -5.69 12.38 14.72
CA PHE A 12 -6.16 11.63 13.57
C PHE A 12 -7.69 11.53 13.57
N ARG A 13 -8.33 11.72 12.42
CA ARG A 13 -9.77 11.56 12.22
C ARG A 13 -10.05 10.60 11.07
N VAL A 14 -11.13 9.83 11.22
CA VAL A 14 -11.61 8.83 10.26
C VAL A 14 -13.12 8.96 10.14
N GLY A 15 -13.63 8.94 8.90
CA GLY A 15 -15.05 8.78 8.63
C GLY A 15 -15.42 7.29 8.75
N VAL A 16 -16.60 6.98 9.28
CA VAL A 16 -17.05 5.60 9.48
C VAL A 16 -18.40 5.45 8.83
N HIS A 17 -18.48 4.54 7.85
CA HIS A 17 -19.66 4.32 7.03
C HIS A 17 -20.14 2.88 7.16
N LYS A 18 -21.45 2.66 7.13
CA LYS A 18 -22.06 1.33 7.01
C LYS A 18 -22.99 1.34 5.80
N PRO A 19 -22.45 1.08 4.59
CA PRO A 19 -23.22 1.27 3.38
C PRO A 19 -24.27 0.17 3.18
N SER A 20 -25.32 0.54 2.47
CA SER A 20 -26.26 -0.37 1.83
C SER A 20 -26.35 0.00 0.35
N TYR A 21 -26.49 -0.99 -0.53
CA TYR A 21 -26.53 -0.76 -1.97
C TYR A 21 -27.22 -1.89 -2.72
N GLU A 22 -27.65 -1.56 -3.93
CA GLU A 22 -28.19 -2.50 -4.90
C GLU A 22 -27.41 -2.34 -6.22
N VAL A 23 -27.00 -3.46 -6.81
CA VAL A 23 -26.21 -3.49 -8.04
C VAL A 23 -26.83 -4.50 -9.00
N ILE A 24 -27.15 -4.01 -10.20
CA ILE A 24 -27.65 -4.85 -11.28
C ILE A 24 -26.53 -5.75 -11.77
N ASN A 25 -26.81 -7.04 -11.87
CA ASN A 25 -25.88 -8.02 -12.38
C ASN A 25 -25.93 -8.07 -13.91
N LEU A 26 -25.01 -7.35 -14.53
CA LEU A 26 -24.88 -7.27 -16.00
C LEU A 26 -24.04 -8.41 -16.59
N ARG A 27 -23.70 -9.45 -15.79
CA ARG A 27 -22.81 -10.52 -16.23
C ARG A 27 -23.55 -11.52 -17.13
N HIS A 28 -23.04 -11.68 -18.35
CA HIS A 28 -23.61 -12.63 -19.31
C HIS A 28 -23.07 -14.08 -19.14
N ARG A 29 -21.84 -14.24 -18.65
CA ARG A 29 -21.19 -15.56 -18.53
C ARG A 29 -20.39 -15.66 -17.24
N ASP A 30 -20.53 -16.80 -16.58
CA ASP A 30 -19.74 -17.14 -15.40
C ASP A 30 -18.50 -17.94 -15.80
N ARG A 31 -17.41 -17.71 -15.08
CA ARG A 31 -16.15 -18.45 -15.21
C ARG A 31 -15.78 -19.02 -13.85
N VAL A 32 -16.59 -19.99 -13.43
CA VAL A 32 -16.35 -20.71 -12.18
C VAL A 32 -15.12 -21.59 -12.34
N GLY A 33 -14.21 -21.50 -11.38
CA GLY A 33 -12.95 -22.23 -11.37
C GLY A 33 -12.53 -22.56 -9.94
N ARG A 34 -11.92 -23.73 -9.77
CA ARG A 34 -11.37 -24.17 -8.49
C ARG A 34 -10.14 -23.30 -8.14
N LEU A 35 -10.16 -22.72 -6.95
CA LEU A 35 -9.07 -21.92 -6.37
C LEU A 35 -8.10 -22.78 -5.57
N GLY A 36 -8.58 -23.87 -4.97
CA GLY A 36 -7.75 -24.76 -4.17
C GLY A 36 -8.53 -25.89 -3.52
N ILE A 37 -7.90 -26.53 -2.54
CA ILE A 37 -8.47 -27.61 -1.73
C ILE A 37 -8.12 -27.31 -0.27
N LEU A 38 -9.09 -27.46 0.62
CA LEU A 38 -8.90 -27.34 2.06
C LEU A 38 -8.17 -28.57 2.63
N ALA A 39 -7.73 -28.48 3.88
CA ALA A 39 -6.99 -29.57 4.54
C ALA A 39 -7.82 -30.87 4.69
N ASP A 40 -9.15 -30.77 4.67
CA ASP A 40 -10.09 -31.90 4.70
C ASP A 40 -10.37 -32.52 3.32
N GLY A 41 -9.75 -32.00 2.25
CA GLY A 41 -9.97 -32.44 0.87
C GLY A 41 -11.12 -31.74 0.15
N SER A 42 -11.85 -30.85 0.82
CA SER A 42 -12.96 -30.10 0.21
C SER A 42 -12.45 -29.06 -0.79
N PRO A 43 -13.02 -28.97 -2.01
CA PRO A 43 -12.61 -27.96 -2.97
C PRO A 43 -13.09 -26.57 -2.57
N VAL A 44 -12.26 -25.56 -2.85
CA VAL A 44 -12.63 -24.15 -2.80
C VAL A 44 -12.67 -23.63 -4.23
N ASP A 45 -13.77 -23.01 -4.64
CA ASP A 45 -13.90 -22.34 -5.92
C ASP A 45 -14.29 -20.87 -5.74
N ASN A 46 -14.47 -20.17 -6.85
CA ASN A 46 -14.82 -18.76 -6.88
C ASN A 46 -16.32 -18.50 -7.13
N GLN A 47 -17.20 -19.49 -6.93
CA GLN A 47 -18.62 -19.37 -7.26
C GLN A 47 -19.30 -18.18 -6.57
N VAL A 48 -18.88 -17.83 -5.35
CA VAL A 48 -19.40 -16.67 -4.59
C VAL A 48 -19.22 -15.32 -5.32
N ASN A 49 -18.28 -15.22 -6.26
CA ASN A 49 -18.07 -14.01 -7.06
C ASN A 49 -19.05 -13.88 -8.25
N PHE A 50 -19.86 -14.91 -8.47
CA PHE A 50 -20.83 -15.03 -9.56
C PHE A 50 -22.25 -15.19 -9.01
N PRO A 51 -22.84 -14.13 -8.44
CA PRO A 51 -24.24 -14.16 -8.04
C PRO A 51 -25.14 -14.44 -9.25
N ALA A 52 -26.24 -15.17 -9.04
CA ALA A 52 -27.19 -15.53 -10.11
C ALA A 52 -28.14 -14.39 -10.49
N SER A 53 -28.26 -13.37 -9.62
CA SER A 53 -29.16 -12.23 -9.78
C SER A 53 -28.46 -10.93 -9.42
N ASP A 54 -29.20 -9.83 -9.50
CA ASP A 54 -28.82 -8.55 -8.89
C ASP A 54 -28.47 -8.74 -7.42
N VAL A 55 -27.52 -7.92 -6.96
CA VAL A 55 -26.98 -7.98 -5.60
C VAL A 55 -27.60 -6.86 -4.80
N ARG A 56 -28.27 -7.23 -3.70
CA ARG A 56 -28.72 -6.30 -2.68
C ARG A 56 -27.96 -6.56 -1.39
N GLU A 57 -27.24 -5.56 -0.92
CA GLU A 57 -26.51 -5.58 0.33
C GLU A 57 -27.11 -4.55 1.27
N GLU A 58 -27.73 -5.00 2.35
CA GLU A 58 -28.40 -4.12 3.32
C GLU A 58 -27.47 -3.70 4.45
N GLN A 59 -26.45 -4.51 4.74
CA GLN A 59 -25.52 -4.28 5.84
C GLN A 59 -24.10 -4.68 5.43
N ALA A 60 -23.55 -3.95 4.46
CA ALA A 60 -22.17 -4.14 4.08
C ALA A 60 -21.24 -3.93 5.29
N SER A 61 -20.03 -4.46 5.17
CA SER A 61 -18.94 -4.18 6.10
C SER A 61 -18.79 -2.67 6.35
N TRP A 62 -18.41 -2.33 7.57
CA TRP A 62 -18.02 -0.95 7.88
C TRP A 62 -16.86 -0.53 6.99
N ILE A 63 -16.93 0.68 6.45
CA ILE A 63 -15.88 1.30 5.64
C ILE A 63 -15.29 2.48 6.41
N TYR A 64 -13.97 2.48 6.54
CA TYR A 64 -13.21 3.60 7.08
C TYR A 64 -12.78 4.53 5.97
N GLU A 65 -13.20 5.78 6.04
CA GLU A 65 -12.81 6.86 5.14
C GLU A 65 -11.67 7.67 5.78
N ILE A 66 -10.50 7.64 5.15
CA ILE A 66 -9.31 8.33 5.63
C ILE A 66 -8.87 9.32 4.55
N ALA A 67 -9.18 10.59 4.77
CA ALA A 67 -8.63 11.68 3.97
C ALA A 67 -7.10 11.62 4.00
N ASN A 68 -6.42 11.91 2.90
CA ASN A 68 -4.97 11.91 2.91
C ASN A 68 -4.43 13.09 3.74
N ALA A 69 -3.27 12.92 4.39
CA ALA A 69 -2.61 14.03 5.09
C ALA A 69 -2.37 15.22 4.15
N PHE A 70 -2.03 14.91 2.90
CA PHE A 70 -1.93 15.87 1.80
C PHE A 70 -3.22 15.88 0.98
N ALA A 71 -4.02 16.94 1.08
CA ALA A 71 -5.36 17.01 0.49
C ALA A 71 -5.42 16.69 -1.02
N PHE A 72 -4.33 16.96 -1.77
CA PHE A 72 -4.26 16.66 -3.21
C PHE A 72 -4.16 15.16 -3.54
N ARG A 73 -3.92 14.29 -2.55
CA ARG A 73 -3.87 12.83 -2.71
C ARG A 73 -5.22 12.14 -2.48
N GLY A 74 -6.30 12.90 -2.28
CA GLY A 74 -7.65 12.38 -2.15
C GLY A 74 -7.90 11.65 -0.84
N THR A 75 -8.64 10.54 -0.91
CA THR A 75 -9.16 9.80 0.25
C THR A 75 -9.02 8.30 0.02
N THR A 76 -8.60 7.59 1.05
CA THR A 76 -8.52 6.12 1.05
C THR A 76 -9.74 5.56 1.78
N TYR A 77 -10.38 4.55 1.19
CA TYR A 77 -11.46 3.78 1.82
C TYR A 77 -10.95 2.38 2.16
N ILE A 78 -11.14 1.95 3.41
CA ILE A 78 -10.67 0.65 3.89
C ILE A 78 -11.85 -0.13 4.46
N ASP A 79 -12.05 -1.34 3.93
CA ASP A 79 -13.01 -2.30 4.47
C ASP A 79 -12.60 -2.80 5.87
N SER A 80 -13.57 -2.87 6.78
CA SER A 80 -13.32 -3.21 8.18
C SER A 80 -12.82 -4.64 8.41
N ALA A 81 -13.11 -5.60 7.53
CA ALA A 81 -12.58 -6.95 7.66
C ALA A 81 -11.06 -6.96 7.48
N TRP A 82 -10.56 -6.23 6.47
CA TRP A 82 -9.13 -6.03 6.25
C TRP A 82 -8.47 -5.29 7.40
N ALA A 83 -9.09 -4.21 7.88
CA ALA A 83 -8.59 -3.46 9.02
C ALA A 83 -8.50 -4.33 10.28
N ARG A 84 -9.54 -5.13 10.58
CA ARG A 84 -9.57 -6.05 11.74
C ARG A 84 -8.51 -7.14 11.65
N ALA A 85 -8.30 -7.71 10.46
CA ALA A 85 -7.28 -8.74 10.26
C ALA A 85 -5.88 -8.22 10.59
N ARG A 86 -5.61 -6.93 10.32
CA ARG A 86 -4.33 -6.28 10.57
C ARG A 86 -4.22 -5.57 11.91
N ALA A 87 -5.34 -5.27 12.58
CA ALA A 87 -5.35 -4.56 13.85
C ALA A 87 -4.57 -5.28 14.97
N ARG A 88 -4.48 -6.61 14.92
CA ARG A 88 -3.69 -7.41 15.88
C ARG A 88 -2.18 -7.25 15.72
N ASP A 89 -1.72 -6.95 14.50
CA ASP A 89 -0.32 -6.70 14.19
C ASP A 89 -0.21 -5.65 13.07
N PRO A 90 -0.32 -4.35 13.41
CA PRO A 90 -0.19 -3.29 12.42
C PRO A 90 1.18 -3.29 11.73
N ALA A 91 2.24 -3.77 12.41
CA ALA A 91 3.58 -3.87 11.85
C ALA A 91 3.67 -4.93 10.72
N SER A 92 2.67 -5.80 10.58
CA SER A 92 2.54 -6.67 9.40
C SER A 92 2.32 -5.89 8.09
N ILE A 93 1.81 -4.65 8.16
CA ILE A 93 1.74 -3.73 7.02
C ILE A 93 3.04 -2.94 6.95
N ARG A 94 4.12 -3.61 6.55
CA ARG A 94 5.43 -2.99 6.37
C ARG A 94 5.97 -3.26 4.98
N ILE A 95 6.71 -2.28 4.47
CA ILE A 95 7.63 -2.54 3.38
C ILE A 95 8.82 -3.26 4.01
N GLY A 96 9.21 -4.41 3.45
CA GLY A 96 10.39 -5.14 3.92
C GLY A 96 11.65 -4.27 3.81
N PRO A 97 12.68 -4.55 4.62
CA PRO A 97 13.95 -3.85 4.47
C PRO A 97 14.49 -4.06 3.05
N ARG A 98 15.00 -2.99 2.45
CA ARG A 98 15.66 -3.08 1.15
C ARG A 98 17.02 -3.76 1.32
N PRO A 99 17.49 -4.53 0.32
CA PRO A 99 18.88 -4.96 0.29
C PRO A 99 19.81 -3.75 0.40
N GLU A 100 20.91 -3.89 1.14
CA GLU A 100 21.87 -2.82 1.34
C GLU A 100 22.52 -2.41 0.00
N CYS A 101 22.42 -1.12 -0.33
CA CYS A 101 22.97 -0.51 -1.54
C CYS A 101 23.65 0.81 -1.16
N SER A 102 24.94 0.95 -1.45
CA SER A 102 25.74 2.16 -1.16
C SER A 102 26.86 2.25 -2.18
N LEU A 103 26.90 3.35 -2.92
CA LEU A 103 27.97 3.70 -3.85
C LEU A 103 29.21 4.19 -3.11
N LEU A 104 29.08 5.02 -2.08
CA LEU A 104 30.14 5.52 -1.21
C LEU A 104 30.89 4.37 -0.55
N ARG A 105 30.19 3.31 -0.13
CA ARG A 105 30.84 2.10 0.40
C ARG A 105 31.69 1.39 -0.64
N VAL A 106 31.31 1.44 -1.92
CA VAL A 106 32.12 0.88 -3.02
C VAL A 106 33.30 1.81 -3.32
N LEU A 107 33.07 3.11 -3.44
CA LEU A 107 34.11 4.11 -3.71
C LEU A 107 35.16 4.15 -2.59
N GLY A 108 34.75 4.06 -1.32
CA GLY A 108 35.64 4.08 -0.15
C GLY A 108 36.57 2.88 -0.06
N ARG A 109 36.37 1.82 -0.87
CA ARG A 109 37.35 0.72 -1.02
C ARG A 109 38.55 1.11 -1.89
N HIS A 110 38.42 2.18 -2.67
CA HIS A 110 39.37 2.56 -3.71
C HIS A 110 39.83 4.02 -3.60
N LEU A 111 39.09 4.87 -2.89
CA LEU A 111 39.31 6.30 -2.78
C LEU A 111 39.27 6.75 -1.33
N GLU A 112 40.03 7.80 -1.02
CA GLU A 112 39.91 8.52 0.24
C GLU A 112 38.48 9.09 0.39
N PRO A 113 37.94 9.19 1.63
CA PRO A 113 36.55 9.59 1.87
C PRO A 113 36.16 10.91 1.18
N GLU A 114 37.05 11.90 1.21
CA GLU A 114 36.81 13.19 0.58
C GLU A 114 36.72 13.08 -0.94
N LYS A 115 37.54 12.22 -1.55
CA LYS A 115 37.53 12.01 -3.00
C LYS A 115 36.30 11.22 -3.44
N ALA A 116 35.85 10.26 -2.63
CA ALA A 116 34.60 9.54 -2.88
C ALA A 116 33.39 10.49 -2.89
N ARG A 117 33.32 11.44 -1.95
CA ARG A 117 32.26 12.46 -1.91
C ARG A 117 32.30 13.41 -3.09
N GLN A 118 33.50 13.80 -3.55
CA GLN A 118 33.64 14.62 -4.76
C GLN A 118 33.09 13.89 -6.00
N VAL A 119 33.45 12.62 -6.18
CA VAL A 119 32.92 11.80 -7.29
C VAL A 119 31.41 11.71 -7.25
N LEU A 120 30.83 11.50 -6.06
CA LEU A 120 29.38 11.48 -5.87
C LEU A 120 28.73 12.80 -6.32
N ALA A 121 29.28 13.94 -5.90
CA ALA A 121 28.78 15.27 -6.24
C ALA A 121 28.89 15.61 -7.73
N GLU A 122 29.83 14.99 -8.45
CA GLU A 122 30.05 15.19 -9.89
C GLU A 122 29.21 14.24 -10.77
N LEU A 123 28.45 13.30 -10.18
CA LEU A 123 27.65 12.37 -10.96
C LEU A 123 26.60 13.11 -11.82
N PRO A 124 26.40 12.67 -13.08
CA PRO A 124 25.29 13.14 -13.89
C PRO A 124 23.95 12.97 -13.18
N ARG A 125 23.06 13.95 -13.37
CA ARG A 125 21.74 14.00 -12.75
C ARG A 125 20.90 12.71 -12.87
N PRO A 126 20.91 11.96 -14.01
CA PRO A 126 20.22 10.67 -14.07
C PRO A 126 20.76 9.63 -13.07
N LEU A 127 22.07 9.60 -12.83
CA LEU A 127 22.69 8.69 -11.86
C LEU A 127 22.39 9.13 -10.42
N LEU A 128 22.35 10.44 -10.15
CA LEU A 128 21.92 10.96 -8.85
C LEU A 128 20.47 10.58 -8.55
N TYR A 129 19.58 10.61 -9.55
CA TYR A 129 18.19 10.15 -9.37
C TYR A 129 18.09 8.67 -9.09
N ASP A 130 18.86 7.86 -9.81
CA ASP A 130 18.87 6.42 -9.58
C ASP A 130 19.44 6.08 -8.19
N LEU A 131 20.50 6.78 -7.76
CA LEU A 131 21.07 6.62 -6.43
C LEU A 131 20.09 7.05 -5.34
N ALA A 132 19.42 8.20 -5.48
CA ALA A 132 18.40 8.65 -4.54
C ALA A 132 17.21 7.69 -4.43
N ALA A 133 16.86 7.01 -5.52
CA ALA A 133 15.77 6.05 -5.54
C ALA A 133 16.14 4.70 -4.89
N ASN A 134 17.40 4.29 -4.97
CA ASN A 134 17.82 2.91 -4.67
C ASN A 134 18.82 2.77 -3.51
N SER A 135 19.55 3.82 -3.15
CA SER A 135 20.52 3.79 -2.06
C SER A 135 19.84 3.55 -0.70
N THR A 136 20.54 2.82 0.15
CA THR A 136 20.22 2.65 1.57
C THR A 136 21.20 3.43 2.47
N ASP A 137 22.14 4.17 1.88
CA ASP A 137 23.13 4.96 2.60
C ASP A 137 22.60 6.37 2.88
N PRO A 138 22.43 6.78 4.14
CA PRO A 138 21.92 8.10 4.46
C PRO A 138 22.83 9.24 3.97
N GLU A 139 24.13 9.01 3.77
CA GLU A 139 25.04 10.04 3.22
C GLU A 139 24.82 10.31 1.73
N GLU A 140 24.16 9.40 1.00
CA GLU A 140 23.85 9.55 -0.43
C GLU A 140 22.46 10.14 -0.70
N LEU A 141 21.64 10.29 0.34
CA LEU A 141 20.25 10.75 0.28
C LEU A 141 20.08 12.22 0.68
N VAL A 142 21.18 12.94 0.91
CA VAL A 142 21.23 14.34 1.38
C VAL A 142 21.30 15.31 0.21
#